data_AF-A0A6G1SAW1-F1
#
_entry.id   AF-A0A6G1SAW1-F1
#
_cell.length_a   1.000
_cell.length_b   1.000
_cell.length_c   1.000
_cell.angle_alpha   90.00
_cell.angle_beta   90.00
_cell.angle_gamma   90.00
#
_symmetry.space_group_name_H-M   'P 1'
#
loop_
_entity.id
_entity.type
_entity.pdbx_description
1 polymer ?
#
loop_
_entity_poly.entity_id
_entity_poly.type
_entity_poly.pdbx_seq_one_letter_code
_entity_poly.pdbx_strand_id
1 'polypeptide(L)'
;DKLEETAKLFKPQVIIAGISCYSRCLDYKRFRKVADENGAYLFSDMAHVSGLVAAGVIPSPFEYSDVVSTTTHKTLRGPRAGVIFFRKGVRSIGKNGEKIMWDLEARVNAAVFPTLQGGPHNHQVA
;
A
#
# COMPACT_ATOMS: atom_id res chain seq x y z
N ASP A 1 8.42 -2.55 -18.29
CA ASP A 1 9.83 -2.17 -18.59
C ASP A 1 10.09 -0.68 -18.51
N LYS A 2 9.33 0.19 -19.20
CA LYS A 2 9.58 1.64 -19.12
C LYS A 2 9.53 2.21 -17.70
N LEU A 3 8.63 1.70 -16.85
CA LEU A 3 8.57 2.04 -15.42
C LEU A 3 9.91 1.78 -14.69
N GLU A 4 10.56 0.65 -14.96
CA GLU A 4 11.83 0.30 -14.31
C GLU A 4 12.95 1.21 -14.78
N GLU A 5 13.02 1.47 -16.09
CA GLU A 5 14.00 2.37 -16.70
C GLU A 5 13.89 3.78 -16.09
N THR A 6 12.67 4.33 -16.01
CA THR A 6 12.47 5.68 -15.46
C THR A 6 12.68 5.74 -13.95
N ALA A 7 12.28 4.70 -13.20
CA ALA A 7 12.53 4.63 -11.77
C ALA A 7 14.04 4.64 -11.44
N LYS A 8 14.86 3.96 -12.25
CA LYS A 8 16.32 3.95 -12.09
C LYS A 8 16.95 5.32 -12.23
N LEU A 9 16.39 6.17 -13.10
CA LEU A 9 16.85 7.55 -13.30
C LEU A 9 16.29 8.51 -12.26
N PHE A 10 14.99 8.39 -11.94
CA PHE A 10 14.28 9.33 -11.08
C PHE A 10 14.50 9.07 -9.57
N LYS A 11 14.83 7.83 -9.18
CA LYS A 11 15.03 7.41 -7.78
C LYS A 11 13.83 7.74 -6.87
N PRO A 12 12.64 7.20 -7.16
CA PRO A 12 11.44 7.47 -6.38
C PRO A 12 11.59 6.97 -4.94
N GLN A 13 11.05 7.70 -3.97
CA GLN A 13 10.92 7.24 -2.59
C GLN A 13 9.72 6.29 -2.40
N VAL A 14 8.68 6.45 -3.23
CA VAL A 14 7.46 5.64 -3.22
C VAL A 14 7.03 5.37 -4.66
N ILE A 15 6.62 4.14 -4.94
CA ILE A 15 5.96 3.74 -6.19
C ILE A 15 4.53 3.33 -5.86
N ILE A 16 3.57 3.88 -6.61
CA ILE A 16 2.14 3.59 -6.42
C ILE A 16 1.67 2.57 -7.46
N ALA A 17 1.09 1.47 -6.99
CA ALA A 17 0.43 0.45 -7.80
C ALA A 17 -1.08 0.47 -7.51
N GLY A 18 -1.80 1.32 -8.25
CA GLY A 18 -3.25 1.51 -8.11
C GLY A 18 -3.86 2.12 -9.36
N ILE A 19 -5.15 1.89 -9.56
CA ILE A 19 -5.87 2.23 -10.80
C ILE A 19 -7.32 2.62 -10.52
N SER A 20 -7.83 3.58 -11.30
CA SER A 20 -9.26 3.90 -11.35
C SER A 20 -9.95 3.27 -12.56
N CYS A 21 -9.27 3.29 -13.71
CA CYS A 21 -9.80 2.78 -14.98
C CYS A 21 -8.74 1.93 -15.68
N TYR A 22 -8.63 0.67 -15.26
CA TYR A 22 -7.78 -0.31 -15.90
C TYR A 22 -8.40 -1.70 -15.70
N SER A 23 -8.56 -2.46 -16.77
CA SER A 23 -9.35 -3.69 -16.79
C SER A 23 -8.55 -4.95 -16.47
N ARG A 24 -7.24 -4.85 -16.31
CA ARG A 24 -6.35 -5.99 -16.03
C ARG A 24 -5.82 -5.93 -14.59
N CYS A 25 -5.46 -7.09 -14.05
CA CYS A 25 -4.77 -7.16 -12.77
C CYS A 25 -3.37 -6.56 -12.91
N LEU A 26 -2.93 -5.85 -11.87
CA LEU A 26 -1.57 -5.33 -11.80
C LEU A 26 -0.58 -6.45 -11.45
N ASP A 27 0.60 -6.42 -12.07
CA ASP A 27 1.70 -7.31 -11.71
C ASP A 27 2.45 -6.77 -10.48
N TYR A 28 1.89 -7.01 -9.29
CA TYR A 28 2.45 -6.53 -8.02
C TYR A 28 3.88 -7.06 -7.78
N LYS A 29 4.20 -8.27 -8.27
CA LYS A 29 5.55 -8.83 -8.18
C LYS A 29 6.55 -7.99 -8.97
N ARG A 30 6.17 -7.55 -10.18
CA ARG A 30 7.01 -6.65 -10.99
C ARG A 30 7.18 -5.30 -10.31
N PHE A 31 6.12 -4.72 -9.74
CA PHE A 31 6.21 -3.47 -8.97
C PHE A 31 7.15 -3.60 -7.76
N ARG A 32 7.05 -4.69 -7.00
CA ARG A 32 7.93 -4.97 -5.85
C ARG A 32 9.39 -4.99 -6.25
N LYS A 33 9.72 -5.73 -7.31
CA LYS A 33 11.09 -5.79 -7.83
C LYS A 33 11.63 -4.38 -8.15
N VAL A 34 10.85 -3.55 -8.84
CA VAL A 34 11.28 -2.19 -9.18
C VAL A 34 11.41 -1.31 -7.93
N ALA A 35 10.53 -1.46 -6.95
CA ALA A 35 10.62 -0.73 -5.69
C ALA A 35 11.87 -1.13 -4.89
N ASP A 36 12.18 -2.43 -4.78
CA ASP A 36 13.39 -2.92 -4.09
C ASP A 36 14.68 -2.43 -4.75
N GLU A 37 14.75 -2.49 -6.10
CA GLU A 37 15.93 -2.02 -6.86
C GLU A 37 16.23 -0.53 -6.63
N ASN A 38 15.22 0.26 -6.25
CA ASN A 38 15.36 1.70 -6.02
C ASN A 38 15.29 2.08 -4.52
N GLY A 39 15.16 1.11 -3.62
CA GLY A 39 14.96 1.38 -2.19
C GLY A 39 13.64 2.10 -1.86
N ALA A 40 12.67 2.04 -2.76
CA ALA A 40 11.37 2.70 -2.63
C ALA A 40 10.37 1.87 -1.81
N TYR A 41 9.39 2.54 -1.20
CA TYR A 41 8.20 1.86 -0.71
C TYR A 41 7.26 1.51 -1.85
N LEU A 42 6.65 0.33 -1.79
CA LEU A 42 5.53 -0.03 -2.65
C LEU A 42 4.22 0.27 -1.93
N PHE A 43 3.47 1.23 -2.47
CA PHE A 43 2.14 1.59 -2.03
C PHE A 43 1.11 1.03 -3.02
N SER A 44 0.14 0.23 -2.57
CA SER A 44 -0.99 -0.15 -3.43
C SER A 44 -2.28 0.56 -3.06
N ASP A 45 -2.91 1.22 -4.03
CA ASP A 45 -4.28 1.70 -3.89
C ASP A 45 -5.22 0.71 -4.58
N MET A 46 -5.97 -0.04 -3.77
CA MET A 46 -6.91 -1.06 -4.25
C MET A 46 -8.37 -0.59 -4.24
N ALA A 47 -8.63 0.71 -4.19
CA ALA A 47 -9.99 1.26 -4.01
C ALA A 47 -11.06 0.66 -4.95
N HIS A 48 -10.73 0.43 -6.23
CA HIS A 48 -11.68 -0.13 -7.21
C HIS A 48 -11.86 -1.64 -7.10
N VAL A 49 -10.92 -2.36 -6.52
CA VAL A 49 -10.87 -3.83 -6.53
C VAL A 49 -10.90 -4.47 -5.15
N SER A 50 -11.03 -3.67 -4.08
CA SER A 50 -10.94 -4.14 -2.69
C SER A 50 -11.94 -5.23 -2.33
N GLY A 51 -13.17 -5.17 -2.84
CA GLY A 51 -14.14 -6.25 -2.65
C GLY A 51 -13.75 -7.55 -3.37
N LEU A 52 -13.15 -7.45 -4.55
CA LEU A 52 -12.67 -8.61 -5.32
C LEU A 52 -11.46 -9.26 -4.64
N VAL A 53 -10.55 -8.43 -4.09
CA VAL A 53 -9.42 -8.89 -3.27
C VAL A 53 -9.94 -9.60 -2.01
N ALA A 54 -10.90 -8.99 -1.29
CA ALA A 54 -11.48 -9.57 -0.09
C ALA A 54 -12.19 -10.91 -0.35
N ALA A 55 -12.82 -11.06 -1.52
CA ALA A 55 -13.44 -12.31 -1.95
C ALA A 55 -12.44 -13.36 -2.47
N GLY A 56 -11.16 -13.03 -2.62
CA GLY A 56 -10.13 -13.94 -3.12
C GLY A 56 -10.24 -14.29 -4.60
N VAL A 57 -11.00 -13.52 -5.39
CA VAL A 57 -11.25 -13.83 -6.82
C VAL A 57 -10.24 -13.17 -7.76
N ILE A 58 -9.38 -12.31 -7.24
CA ILE A 58 -8.24 -11.72 -7.96
C ILE A 58 -6.98 -11.72 -7.07
N PRO A 59 -5.77 -11.55 -7.65
CA PRO A 59 -4.54 -11.47 -6.87
C PRO A 59 -4.56 -10.35 -5.83
N SER A 60 -4.02 -10.65 -4.65
CA SER A 60 -3.97 -9.72 -3.52
C SER A 60 -2.71 -8.84 -3.57
N PRO A 61 -2.83 -7.50 -3.42
CA PRO A 61 -1.67 -6.62 -3.29
C PRO A 61 -0.90 -6.84 -1.98
N PHE A 62 -1.54 -7.43 -0.97
CA PHE A 62 -0.95 -7.60 0.36
C PHE A 62 0.28 -8.51 0.35
N GLU A 63 0.46 -9.38 -0.63
CA GLU A 63 1.65 -10.23 -0.71
C GLU A 63 2.93 -9.39 -0.91
N TYR A 64 2.84 -8.29 -1.65
CA TYR A 64 4.00 -7.54 -2.14
C TYR A 64 4.14 -6.13 -1.53
N SER A 65 3.03 -5.50 -1.17
CA SER A 65 3.01 -4.08 -0.84
C SER A 65 3.35 -3.79 0.62
N ASP A 66 4.04 -2.68 0.84
CA ASP A 66 4.43 -2.20 2.18
C ASP A 66 3.24 -1.50 2.84
N VAL A 67 2.50 -0.72 2.04
CA VAL A 67 1.28 -0.01 2.42
C VAL A 67 0.19 -0.34 1.40
N VAL A 68 -1.04 -0.55 1.89
CA VAL A 68 -2.23 -0.72 1.04
C VAL A 68 -3.31 0.25 1.49
N SER A 69 -3.80 1.11 0.61
CA SER A 69 -4.98 1.93 0.89
C SER A 69 -6.20 1.45 0.11
N THR A 70 -7.38 1.77 0.62
CA THR A 70 -8.63 1.53 -0.08
C THR A 70 -9.71 2.49 0.37
N THR A 71 -10.68 2.74 -0.50
CA THR A 71 -12.01 3.21 -0.11
C THR A 71 -12.89 2.04 0.32
N THR A 72 -13.82 2.28 1.24
CA THR A 72 -14.76 1.25 1.73
C THR A 72 -16.04 1.13 0.90
N HIS A 73 -16.40 2.13 0.09
CA HIS A 73 -17.72 2.22 -0.55
C HIS A 73 -17.86 1.59 -1.93
N LYS A 74 -16.76 1.22 -2.61
CA LYS A 74 -16.79 0.71 -3.99
C LYS A 74 -17.13 -0.78 -4.01
N THR A 75 -16.25 -1.62 -4.57
CA THR A 75 -16.48 -3.07 -4.63
C THR A 75 -16.57 -3.72 -3.25
N LEU A 76 -16.01 -3.09 -2.21
CA LEU A 76 -16.17 -3.52 -0.81
C LEU A 76 -17.59 -3.24 -0.24
N ARG A 77 -18.38 -2.37 -0.88
CA ARG A 77 -19.81 -2.14 -0.61
C ARG A 77 -20.15 -1.69 0.82
N GLY A 78 -19.26 -0.93 1.46
CA GLY A 78 -19.44 -0.33 2.79
C GLY A 78 -19.80 1.17 2.75
N PRO A 79 -19.70 1.88 3.89
CA PRO A 79 -19.94 3.32 3.96
C PRO A 79 -18.83 4.11 3.24
N ARG A 80 -19.00 5.43 3.09
CA ARG A 80 -17.94 6.31 2.53
C ARG A 80 -16.86 6.58 3.58
N ALA A 81 -15.80 5.80 3.57
CA ALA A 81 -14.60 5.98 4.37
C ALA A 81 -13.35 5.48 3.61
N GLY A 82 -12.18 5.58 4.26
CA GLY A 82 -10.91 5.07 3.77
C GLY A 82 -10.20 4.24 4.84
N VAL A 83 -9.40 3.27 4.41
CA VAL A 83 -8.59 2.41 5.28
C VAL A 83 -7.15 2.39 4.76
N ILE A 84 -6.19 2.44 5.69
CA ILE A 84 -4.75 2.33 5.40
C ILE A 84 -4.21 1.12 6.16
N PHE A 85 -3.76 0.12 5.42
CA PHE A 85 -3.03 -1.02 5.94
C PHE A 85 -1.53 -0.81 5.75
N PHE A 86 -0.73 -1.31 6.68
CA PHE A 86 0.73 -1.19 6.63
C PHE A 86 1.38 -2.43 7.25
N ARG A 87 2.59 -2.75 6.77
CA ARG A 87 3.43 -3.81 7.33
C ARG A 87 3.89 -3.46 8.76
N LYS A 88 4.01 -4.50 9.59
CA LYS A 88 4.61 -4.47 10.93
C LYS A 88 5.63 -5.59 11.08
N GLY A 89 6.49 -5.50 12.07
CA GLY A 89 7.49 -6.54 12.36
C GLY A 89 8.81 -6.33 11.60
N VAL A 90 9.49 -7.43 11.27
CA VAL A 90 10.80 -7.38 10.60
C VAL A 90 10.63 -7.11 9.11
N ARG A 91 11.28 -6.05 8.61
CA ARG A 91 11.37 -5.71 7.18
C ARG A 91 12.46 -6.52 6.49
N SER A 92 13.65 -6.55 7.07
CA SER A 92 14.81 -7.24 6.51
C SER A 92 15.81 -7.58 7.61
N ILE A 93 16.75 -8.47 7.29
CA ILE A 93 17.87 -8.80 8.17
C ILE A 93 19.12 -8.20 7.52
N GLY A 94 19.79 -7.32 8.26
CA GLY A 94 21.04 -6.71 7.84
C GLY A 94 22.16 -7.73 7.73
N LYS A 95 23.26 -7.35 7.07
CA LYS A 95 24.43 -8.23 6.86
C LYS A 95 25.02 -8.79 8.15
N ASN A 96 24.82 -8.09 9.27
CA ASN A 96 25.34 -8.45 10.59
C ASN A 96 24.32 -9.24 11.44
N GLY A 97 23.21 -9.70 10.85
CA GLY A 97 22.13 -10.39 11.57
C GLY A 97 21.15 -9.45 12.29
N GLU A 98 21.34 -8.14 12.20
CA GLU A 98 20.45 -7.15 12.79
C GLU A 98 19.07 -7.17 12.12
N LYS A 99 18.01 -7.20 12.92
CA LYS A 99 16.63 -7.15 12.42
C LYS A 99 16.23 -5.69 12.18
N ILE A 100 16.04 -5.31 10.93
CA ILE A 100 15.50 -4.00 10.55
C ILE A 100 13.98 -4.10 10.63
N MET A 101 13.38 -3.31 11.50
CA MET A 101 11.92 -3.32 11.74
C MET A 101 11.21 -2.33 10.81
N TRP A 102 9.93 -2.58 10.53
CA TRP A 102 9.05 -1.58 9.92
C TRP A 102 8.75 -0.45 10.92
N ASP A 103 8.82 0.79 10.45
CA ASP A 103 8.47 2.03 11.19
C ASP A 103 7.10 2.61 10.77
N LEU A 104 6.39 1.91 9.87
CA LEU A 104 5.18 2.42 9.22
C LEU A 104 4.02 2.67 10.20
N GLU A 105 3.87 1.85 11.23
CA GLU A 105 2.77 1.99 12.20
C GLU A 105 2.77 3.35 12.87
N ALA A 106 3.90 3.73 13.47
CA ALA A 106 4.01 4.99 14.18
C ALA A 106 3.82 6.17 13.22
N ARG A 107 4.41 6.08 12.03
CA ARG A 107 4.38 7.16 11.03
C ARG A 107 2.99 7.37 10.42
N VAL A 108 2.32 6.29 10.04
CA VAL A 108 0.98 6.36 9.43
C VAL A 108 -0.04 6.85 10.46
N ASN A 109 -0.03 6.30 11.68
CA ASN A 109 -0.97 6.71 12.71
C ASN A 109 -0.77 8.19 13.11
N ALA A 110 0.47 8.62 13.33
CA ALA A 110 0.77 10.01 13.66
C ALA A 110 0.39 10.99 12.53
N ALA A 111 0.60 10.58 11.27
CA ALA A 111 0.21 11.37 10.11
C ALA A 111 -1.32 11.53 10.02
N VAL A 112 -2.10 10.51 10.37
CA VAL A 112 -3.57 10.62 10.43
C VAL A 112 -3.98 11.54 11.59
N PHE A 113 -3.53 11.24 12.80
CA PHE A 113 -3.79 12.06 13.99
C PHE A 113 -2.53 12.09 14.86
N PRO A 114 -2.04 13.26 15.29
CA PRO A 114 -2.71 14.56 15.25
C PRO A 114 -2.39 15.43 14.02
N THR A 115 -1.64 14.94 13.04
CA THR A 115 -1.09 15.82 11.98
C THR A 115 -2.14 16.33 10.99
N LEU A 116 -3.00 15.46 10.44
CA LEU A 116 -3.93 15.83 9.36
C LEU A 116 -5.40 15.90 9.78
N GLN A 117 -5.85 15.01 10.67
CA GLN A 117 -7.24 14.91 11.10
C GLN A 117 -7.39 15.24 12.59
N GLY A 118 -8.63 15.57 12.99
CA GLY A 118 -9.04 15.79 14.38
C GLY A 118 -9.81 14.60 14.96
N GLY A 119 -11.03 14.84 15.46
CA GLY A 119 -11.87 13.78 16.03
C GLY A 119 -12.33 12.76 14.97
N PRO A 120 -12.33 11.45 15.28
CA PRO A 120 -12.74 10.42 14.34
C PRO A 120 -14.26 10.45 14.11
N HIS A 121 -14.66 10.10 12.88
CA HIS A 121 -16.07 9.95 12.53
C HIS A 121 -16.59 8.56 12.93
N ASN A 122 -16.85 8.37 14.23
CA ASN A 122 -17.20 7.05 14.80
C ASN A 122 -18.41 6.37 14.11
N HIS A 123 -19.35 7.14 13.57
CA HIS A 123 -20.54 6.61 12.88
C HIS A 123 -20.25 6.05 11.48
N GLN A 124 -19.10 6.34 10.87
CA GLN A 124 -18.64 5.69 9.64
C GLN A 124 -17.67 4.55 9.92
N VAL A 125 -17.10 4.50 11.13
CA VAL A 125 -16.23 3.41 11.59
C VAL A 125 -17.06 2.20 12.04
N ALA A 126 -18.21 2.44 12.68
CA ALA A 126 -19.19 1.42 13.06
C ALA A 126 -19.83 0.74 11.85
#